data_AF-A0A396Z8C6-F1
#
_entry.id   AF-A0A396Z8C6-F1
#
_cell.length_a   1.000
_cell.length_b   1.000
_cell.length_c   1.000
_cell.angle_alpha   90.00
_cell.angle_beta   90.00
_cell.angle_gamma   90.00
#
_symmetry.space_group_name_H-M   'P 1'
#
loop_
_entity.id
_entity.type
_entity.pdbx_description
1 polymer ?
#
loop_
_entity_poly.entity_id
_entity_poly.type
_entity_poly.pdbx_seq_one_letter_code
_entity_poly.pdbx_strand_id
1 'polypeptide(L)'
;MNEITLKSSFESILGKKREDYSDKVRQERWNYWKILVSKKKRWLMEVWSNTKGCEGCIHLNKKESWCNLQGLPCTVNPILSFQNALPGLACMGAGYDDGLLPGIDFMDDDLPF
;
A
#
# COMPACT_ATOMS: atom_id res chain seq x y z
N MET A 1 21.00 13.04 6.55
CA MET A 1 19.82 12.15 6.40
C MET A 1 18.98 12.28 7.65
N ASN A 2 17.70 12.65 7.53
CA ASN A 2 16.83 12.75 8.71
C ASN A 2 16.64 11.36 9.32
N GLU A 3 16.94 11.24 10.61
CA GLU A 3 16.77 10.03 11.40
C GLU A 3 15.28 9.63 11.43
N ILE A 4 14.98 8.37 11.10
CA ILE A 4 13.61 7.84 11.15
C ILE A 4 13.32 7.41 12.58
N THR A 5 12.24 7.92 13.15
CA THR A 5 11.77 7.58 14.50
C THR A 5 10.31 7.16 14.47
N LEU A 6 9.77 6.74 15.61
CA LEU A 6 8.35 6.41 15.74
C LEU A 6 7.41 7.61 15.58
N LYS A 7 7.93 8.84 15.64
CA LYS A 7 7.18 10.08 15.46
C LYS A 7 7.32 10.66 14.05
N SER A 8 8.14 10.04 13.19
CA SER A 8 8.32 10.51 11.82
C SER A 8 7.01 10.41 11.04
N SER A 9 6.68 11.47 10.30
CA SER A 9 5.53 11.47 9.38
C SER A 9 5.78 10.55 8.18
N PHE A 10 4.70 10.19 7.47
CA PHE A 10 4.82 9.46 6.20
C PHE A 10 5.68 10.21 5.18
N GLU A 11 5.54 11.54 5.06
CA GLU A 11 6.40 12.36 4.21
C GLU A 11 7.89 12.25 4.59
N SER A 12 8.20 12.23 5.89
CA SER A 12 9.58 12.09 6.35
C SER A 12 10.17 10.72 6.04
N ILE A 13 9.35 9.67 6.08
CA ILE A 13 9.78 8.29 5.83
C ILE A 13 9.86 8.01 4.33
N LEU A 14 8.82 8.37 3.58
CA LEU A 14 8.58 7.95 2.20
C LEU A 14 8.79 9.06 1.17
N GLY A 15 9.09 10.29 1.58
CA GLY A 15 9.15 11.44 0.66
C GLY A 15 7.76 12.00 0.39
N LYS A 16 7.70 13.31 0.11
CA LYS A 16 6.47 14.02 -0.25
C LYS A 16 6.10 13.75 -1.70
N LYS A 17 7.10 13.62 -2.57
CA LYS A 17 6.98 13.25 -3.97
C LYS A 17 7.72 11.94 -4.22
N ARG A 18 7.35 11.23 -5.29
CA ARG A 18 8.02 9.97 -5.64
C ARG A 18 9.49 10.20 -5.99
N GLU A 19 9.82 11.35 -6.56
CA GLU A 19 11.17 11.68 -7.01
C GLU A 19 12.12 12.00 -5.84
N ASP A 20 11.59 12.23 -4.64
CA ASP A 20 12.41 12.53 -3.45
C ASP A 20 13.32 11.34 -3.08
N TYR A 21 12.88 10.11 -3.35
CA TYR A 21 13.62 8.88 -3.07
C TYR A 21 13.32 7.81 -4.12
N SER A 22 14.32 7.02 -4.52
CA SER A 22 14.07 5.83 -5.32
C SER A 22 13.16 4.84 -4.57
N ASP A 23 12.37 4.04 -5.29
CA ASP A 23 11.44 3.07 -4.69
C ASP A 23 12.16 2.11 -3.72
N LYS A 24 13.41 1.72 -4.04
CA LYS A 24 14.26 0.90 -3.16
C LYS A 24 14.55 1.61 -1.84
N VAL A 25 14.94 2.89 -1.88
CA VAL A 25 15.22 3.67 -0.67
C VAL A 25 13.94 3.85 0.15
N ARG A 26 12.78 4.07 -0.48
CA ARG A 26 11.49 4.16 0.22
C ARG A 26 11.16 2.85 0.95
N GLN A 27 11.39 1.70 0.31
CA GLN A 27 11.20 0.38 0.93
C GLN A 27 12.13 0.17 2.12
N GLU A 28 13.41 0.49 1.99
CA GLU A 28 14.39 0.37 3.08
C GLU A 28 14.00 1.23 4.29
N ARG A 29 13.63 2.49 4.05
CA ARG A 29 13.17 3.44 5.07
C ARG A 29 11.89 2.95 5.76
N TRP A 30 10.95 2.42 4.99
CA TRP A 30 9.71 1.84 5.51
C TRP A 30 9.95 0.59 6.35
N ASN A 31 10.80 -0.32 5.87
CA ASN A 31 11.18 -1.54 6.59
C ASN A 31 11.89 -1.21 7.90
N TYR A 32 12.76 -0.20 7.91
CA TYR A 32 13.38 0.30 9.12
C TYR A 32 12.34 0.81 10.13
N TRP A 33 11.36 1.62 9.68
CA TRP A 33 10.26 2.08 10.54
C TRP A 33 9.44 0.91 11.10
N LYS A 34 9.11 -0.12 10.30
CA LYS A 34 8.42 -1.33 10.75
C LYS A 34 9.20 -2.07 11.84
N ILE A 35 10.53 -2.15 11.75
CA ILE A 35 11.39 -2.75 12.79
C ILE A 35 11.35 -1.94 14.09
N LEU A 36 11.30 -0.61 14.00
CA LEU A 36 11.14 0.22 15.20
C LEU A 36 9.78 0.02 15.85
N VAL A 37 8.71 -0.03 15.04
CA VAL A 37 7.33 -0.14 15.54
C VAL A 37 7.06 -1.52 16.12
N SER A 38 7.62 -2.59 15.54
CA SER A 38 7.41 -3.96 16.02
C SER A 38 7.89 -4.17 17.46
N LYS A 39 8.92 -3.44 17.88
CA LYS A 39 9.48 -3.47 19.24
C LYS A 39 8.62 -2.76 20.28
N LYS A 40 7.79 -1.79 19.88
CA LYS A 40 7.05 -0.92 20.83
C LYS A 40 5.53 -0.99 20.71
N LYS A 41 5.01 -1.17 19.49
CA LYS A 41 3.58 -1.11 19.15
C LYS A 41 3.27 -2.11 18.03
N ARG A 42 3.25 -3.40 18.36
CA ARG A 42 3.05 -4.49 17.40
C ARG A 42 1.79 -4.35 16.55
N TRP A 43 0.68 -3.90 17.13
CA TRP A 43 -0.59 -3.70 16.41
C TRP A 43 -0.47 -2.72 15.23
N LEU A 44 0.40 -1.70 15.31
CA LEU A 44 0.64 -0.80 14.18
C LEU A 44 1.29 -1.55 13.01
N MET A 45 2.22 -2.46 13.30
CA MET A 45 2.83 -3.30 12.26
C MET A 45 1.77 -4.15 11.56
N GLU A 46 0.83 -4.71 12.32
CA GLU A 46 -0.27 -5.51 11.78
C GLU A 46 -1.19 -4.68 10.88
N VAL A 47 -1.60 -3.48 11.30
CA VAL A 47 -2.41 -2.55 10.49
C VAL A 47 -1.70 -2.20 9.18
N TRP A 48 -0.45 -1.75 9.27
CA TRP A 48 0.27 -1.20 8.12
C TRP A 48 0.89 -2.27 7.20
N SER A 49 0.95 -3.53 7.64
CA SER A 49 1.39 -4.65 6.80
C SER A 49 0.23 -5.47 6.21
N ASN A 50 -1.02 -5.17 6.59
CA ASN A 50 -2.20 -5.91 6.17
C ASN A 50 -2.52 -5.69 4.68
N THR A 51 -2.23 -6.69 3.86
CA THR A 51 -2.45 -6.62 2.40
C THR A 51 -3.87 -7.02 1.98
N LYS A 52 -4.78 -7.41 2.88
CA LYS A 52 -6.09 -7.97 2.51
C LYS A 52 -6.89 -7.06 1.58
N GLY A 53 -6.90 -5.75 1.86
CA GLY A 53 -7.59 -4.77 1.00
C GLY A 53 -6.96 -4.56 -0.37
N CYS A 54 -5.76 -5.10 -0.62
CA CYS A 54 -5.05 -5.00 -1.90
C CYS A 54 -5.02 -6.34 -2.66
N GLU A 55 -5.69 -7.39 -2.16
CA GLU A 55 -5.80 -8.64 -2.91
C GLU A 55 -6.54 -8.41 -4.24
N GLY A 56 -6.08 -9.07 -5.31
CA GLY A 56 -6.53 -8.79 -6.68
C GLY A 56 -5.85 -7.60 -7.35
N CYS A 57 -4.99 -6.83 -6.65
CA CYS A 57 -4.26 -5.73 -7.28
C CYS A 57 -3.03 -6.24 -8.06
N ILE A 58 -2.96 -5.99 -9.38
CA ILE A 58 -1.82 -6.37 -10.24
C ILE A 58 -0.51 -5.68 -9.84
N HIS A 59 -0.60 -4.56 -9.11
CA HIS A 59 0.56 -3.80 -8.65
C HIS A 59 1.10 -4.27 -7.29
N LEU A 60 0.41 -5.20 -6.61
CA LEU A 60 0.79 -5.65 -5.27
C LEU A 60 1.98 -6.63 -5.32
N ASN A 61 3.07 -6.25 -4.68
CA ASN A 61 4.07 -7.20 -4.20
C ASN A 61 3.67 -7.68 -2.80
N LYS A 62 3.12 -8.90 -2.73
CA LYS A 62 2.60 -9.49 -1.49
C LYS A 62 3.69 -9.72 -0.43
N LYS A 63 4.92 -10.05 -0.84
CA LYS A 63 6.03 -10.33 0.08
C LYS A 63 6.43 -9.08 0.87
N GLU A 64 6.46 -7.93 0.21
CA GLU A 64 6.89 -6.67 0.79
C GLU A 64 5.72 -5.78 1.27
N SER A 65 4.47 -6.23 1.07
CA SER A 65 3.25 -5.44 1.26
C SER A 65 3.32 -4.10 0.51
N TRP A 66 3.76 -4.11 -0.75
CA TRP A 66 4.17 -2.93 -1.51
C TRP A 66 3.39 -2.76 -2.82
N CYS A 67 3.11 -1.52 -3.21
CA CYS A 67 2.48 -1.17 -4.49
C CYS A 67 3.55 -0.67 -5.47
N ASN A 68 3.78 -1.42 -6.55
CA ASN A 68 4.78 -1.11 -7.57
C ASN A 68 4.39 0.08 -8.46
N LEU A 69 3.09 0.32 -8.66
CA LEU A 69 2.63 1.48 -9.43
C LEU A 69 3.00 2.80 -8.73
N GLN A 70 2.75 2.89 -7.43
CA GLN A 70 2.92 4.11 -6.65
C GLN A 70 4.28 4.23 -5.96
N GLY A 71 5.02 3.12 -5.85
CA GLY A 71 6.25 3.08 -5.07
C GLY A 71 5.98 3.36 -3.59
N LEU A 72 4.90 2.80 -3.03
CA LEU A 72 4.44 3.02 -1.66
C LEU A 72 4.04 1.69 -0.99
N PRO A 73 4.01 1.61 0.36
CA PRO A 73 3.35 0.52 1.04
C PRO A 73 1.90 0.43 0.59
N CYS A 74 1.37 -0.78 0.38
CA CYS A 74 0.05 -0.96 -0.24
C CYS A 74 -1.10 -0.33 0.57
N THR A 75 -0.94 -0.24 1.90
CA THR A 75 -1.89 0.35 2.87
C THR A 75 -1.67 1.85 3.10
N VAL A 76 -0.70 2.46 2.45
CA VAL A 76 -0.41 3.90 2.56
C VAL A 76 -0.93 4.63 1.35
N ASN A 77 -2.00 5.38 1.54
CA ASN A 77 -2.57 6.26 0.53
C ASN A 77 -1.91 7.64 0.60
N PRO A 78 -1.41 8.19 -0.52
CA PRO A 78 -0.68 9.46 -0.55
C PRO A 78 -1.54 10.69 -0.16
N ILE A 79 -2.87 10.55 -0.11
CA ILE A 79 -3.80 11.58 0.34
C ILE A 79 -4.23 11.31 1.79
N LEU A 80 -4.88 10.16 2.03
CA LEU A 80 -5.49 9.85 3.33
C LEU A 80 -4.46 9.61 4.44
N SER A 81 -3.42 8.83 4.14
CA SER A 81 -2.43 8.45 5.16
C SER A 81 -1.49 9.61 5.50
N PHE A 82 -1.13 10.40 4.50
CA PHE A 82 -0.22 11.53 4.69
C PHE A 82 -0.87 12.66 5.51
N GLN A 83 -2.17 12.89 5.34
CA GLN A 83 -2.89 13.94 6.07
C GLN A 83 -3.40 13.48 7.44
N ASN A 84 -3.96 12.26 7.51
CA ASN A 84 -4.77 11.84 8.66
C ASN A 84 -4.27 10.54 9.32
N ALA A 85 -3.16 9.96 8.85
CA ALA A 85 -2.65 8.67 9.30
C ALA A 85 -3.67 7.51 9.23
N LEU A 86 -4.61 7.60 8.27
CA LEU A 86 -5.59 6.57 8.00
C LEU A 86 -5.05 5.57 6.95
N PRO A 87 -5.19 4.26 7.17
CA PRO A 87 -4.88 3.27 6.13
C PRO A 87 -5.73 3.49 4.88
N GLY A 88 -5.16 3.22 3.71
CA GLY A 88 -5.87 3.31 2.44
C GLY A 88 -5.07 2.70 1.30
N LEU A 89 -5.72 2.43 0.18
CA LEU A 89 -5.06 1.80 -0.97
C LEU A 89 -4.10 2.79 -1.63
N ALA A 90 -2.82 2.42 -1.75
CA ALA A 90 -1.81 3.26 -2.38
C ALA A 90 -2.22 3.68 -3.79
N CYS A 91 -2.66 2.73 -4.61
CA CYS A 91 -3.10 2.96 -5.99
C CYS A 91 -4.60 3.28 -6.13
N MET A 92 -5.32 3.47 -5.03
CA MET A 92 -6.76 3.79 -5.06
C MET A 92 -7.63 2.81 -5.88
N GLY A 93 -7.23 1.53 -5.93
CA GLY A 93 -7.94 0.50 -6.69
C GLY A 93 -7.61 0.43 -8.18
N ALA A 94 -6.72 1.29 -8.70
CA ALA A 94 -6.40 1.36 -10.13
C ALA A 94 -5.81 0.06 -10.74
N GLY A 95 -5.36 -0.87 -9.90
CA GLY A 95 -4.86 -2.17 -10.35
C GLY A 95 -5.75 -3.35 -10.00
N TYR A 96 -6.97 -3.12 -9.49
CA TYR A 96 -7.87 -4.22 -9.16
C TYR A 96 -8.26 -4.96 -10.43
N ASP A 97 -7.98 -6.26 -10.43
CA ASP A 97 -8.31 -7.20 -11.48
C ASP A 97 -9.03 -8.38 -10.82
N ASP A 98 -10.31 -8.52 -11.13
CA ASP A 98 -11.16 -9.63 -10.71
C ASP A 98 -11.03 -10.86 -11.62
N GLY A 99 -10.12 -10.82 -12.60
CA GLY A 99 -9.94 -11.86 -13.60
C GLY A 99 -11.02 -11.84 -14.68
N LEU A 100 -11.92 -10.85 -14.66
CA LEU A 100 -12.88 -10.62 -15.74
C LEU A 100 -12.24 -9.69 -16.77
N LEU A 101 -12.18 -10.16 -18.02
CA LEU A 101 -11.80 -9.30 -19.13
C LEU A 101 -12.82 -8.14 -19.21
N PRO A 102 -12.38 -6.88 -19.36
CA PRO A 102 -13.29 -5.75 -19.54
C PRO A 102 -14.23 -6.01 -20.72
N GLY A 103 -15.55 -6.08 -20.46
CA GLY A 103 -16.57 -6.29 -21.48
C GLY A 103 -16.99 -7.73 -21.76
N ILE A 104 -16.55 -8.70 -20.95
CA ILE A 104 -17.21 -10.02 -20.89
C ILE A 104 -18.15 -10.03 -19.70
N ASP A 105 -19.34 -9.46 -19.90
CA ASP A 105 -20.48 -9.79 -19.05
C ASP A 105 -20.83 -11.25 -19.39
N PHE A 106 -20.59 -12.17 -18.47
CA PHE A 106 -21.28 -13.46 -18.51
C PHE A 106 -22.76 -13.16 -18.31
N MET A 107 -23.47 -12.86 -19.39
CA MET A 107 -24.92 -12.93 -19.37
C MET A 107 -25.26 -14.36 -19.00
N ASP A 108 -25.87 -14.54 -17.83
CA ASP A 108 -26.42 -15.80 -17.37
C ASP A 108 -27.39 -16.34 -18.44
N ASP A 109 -26.90 -17.24 -19.28
CA ASP A 109 -27.65 -17.92 -20.34
C ASP A 109 -28.49 -19.08 -19.76
N ASP A 110 -29.10 -18.87 -18.59
CA ASP A 110 -29.99 -19.86 -17.93
C ASP A 110 -31.16 -19.17 -17.21
N LEU A 111 -32.07 -18.60 -18.00
CA LEU A 111 -33.47 -18.41 -17.56
C LEU A 111 -34.41 -19.20 -18.48
N PRO A 112 -34.88 -20.38 -18.07
CA PRO A 112 -36.09 -20.95 -18.63
C PRO A 112 -37.33 -20.43 -17.89
N PHE A 113 -38.31 -20.02 -18.69
CA PHE A 113 -39.68 -19.64 -18.32
C PHE A 113 -40.47 -20.77 -17.64
#